data_AF-A0A7V4ZRF3-F1
#
_entry.id   AF-A0A7V4ZRF3-F1
#
_cell.length_a   1.000
_cell.length_b   1.000
_cell.length_c   1.000
_cell.angle_alpha   90.00
_cell.angle_beta   90.00
_cell.angle_gamma   90.00
#
_symmetry.space_group_name_H-M   'P 1'
#
loop_
_entity.id
_entity.type
_entity.pdbx_description
1 polymer ?
#
loop_
_entity_poly.entity_id
_entity_poly.type
_entity_poly.pdbx_seq_one_letter_code
_entity_poly.pdbx_strand_id
1 'polypeptide(L)' 'LCLPKEFQNMTLNTLRNRLLLIPGELVKIENRPTLKLPANSLYKDAFEYAIKRIDKLKI' A
#
# COMPACT_ATOMS: atom_id res chain seq x y z
N LEU A 1 -3.49 3.44 -17.16
CA LEU A 1 -3.17 2.35 -16.21
C LEU A 1 -2.99 2.94 -14.81
N CYS A 2 -3.78 2.48 -13.85
CA CYS A 2 -3.92 3.04 -12.50
C CYS A 2 -2.85 2.56 -11.50
N LEU A 3 -1.96 1.65 -11.91
CA LEU A 3 -0.88 1.10 -11.07
C LEU A 3 0.51 1.54 -11.58
N PRO A 4 1.54 1.57 -10.69
CA PRO A 4 2.93 1.76 -11.09
C PRO A 4 3.36 0.73 -12.15
N LYS A 5 4.31 1.12 -13.02
CA LYS A 5 4.67 0.37 -14.24
C LYS A 5 5.01 -1.10 -14.00
N GLU A 6 5.71 -1.39 -12.90
CA GLU A 6 6.08 -2.75 -12.50
C GLU A 6 4.89 -3.67 -12.17
N PHE A 7 3.73 -3.10 -11.83
CA PHE A 7 2.53 -3.85 -11.43
C PHE A 7 1.46 -3.92 -12.53
N GLN A 8 1.63 -3.22 -13.64
CA GLN A 8 0.60 -3.05 -14.68
C GLN A 8 0.19 -4.36 -15.37
N ASN A 9 1.10 -5.32 -15.47
CA ASN A 9 0.87 -6.61 -16.13
C ASN A 9 0.58 -7.75 -15.15
N MET A 10 0.42 -7.46 -13.85
CA MET A 10 0.16 -8.48 -12.84
C MET A 10 -1.33 -8.78 -12.68
N THR A 11 -1.65 -10.04 -12.42
CA THR A 11 -3.01 -10.43 -12.03
C THR A 11 -3.31 -10.02 -10.59
N LEU A 12 -4.59 -9.91 -10.23
CA LEU A 12 -5.01 -9.66 -8.84
C LEU A 12 -4.45 -10.70 -7.86
N ASN A 13 -4.36 -11.97 -8.26
CA ASN A 13 -3.80 -13.02 -7.42
C ASN A 13 -2.31 -12.77 -7.13
N THR A 14 -1.54 -12.41 -8.17
CA THR A 14 -0.11 -12.07 -8.04
C THR A 14 0.08 -10.82 -7.18
N LEU A 15 -0.75 -9.80 -7.38
CA LEU A 15 -0.70 -8.57 -6.58
C LEU A 15 -1.00 -8.83 -5.12
N ARG A 16 -2.01 -9.67 -4.80
CA ARG A 16 -2.33 -10.05 -3.42
C ARG A 16 -1.14 -10.70 -2.72
N ASN A 17 -0.49 -11.65 -3.38
CA ASN A 17 0.63 -12.38 -2.79
C ASN A 17 1.88 -11.50 -2.62
N ARG A 18 2.08 -10.48 -3.47
CA ARG A 18 3.23 -9.56 -3.35
C ARG A 18 3.00 -8.36 -2.43
N LEU A 19 1.86 -7.68 -2.59
CA LEU A 19 1.58 -6.39 -1.94
C LEU A 19 0.75 -6.52 -0.67
N LEU A 20 -0.13 -7.52 -0.58
CA LEU A 20 -1.10 -7.63 0.53
C LEU A 20 -0.66 -8.62 1.63
N LEU A 21 0.48 -9.29 1.45
CA LEU A 21 1.11 -10.16 2.45
C LEU A 21 2.31 -9.51 3.14
N ILE A 22 2.33 -8.18 3.22
CA ILE A 22 3.41 -7.45 3.88
C ILE A 22 3.15 -7.46 5.39
N PRO A 23 4.17 -7.75 6.22
CA PRO A 23 4.03 -7.63 7.66
C PRO A 23 3.72 -6.18 8.02
N GLY A 24 2.61 -5.96 8.71
CA GLY A 24 2.23 -4.67 9.27
C GLY A 24 2.27 -4.74 10.79
N GLU A 25 2.75 -3.68 11.43
CA GLU A 25 2.69 -3.54 12.88
C GLU A 25 1.39 -2.84 13.26
N LEU A 26 0.60 -3.44 14.13
CA LEU A 26 -0.54 -2.75 14.71
C LEU A 26 -0.04 -1.80 15.80
N VAL A 27 -0.16 -0.51 15.54
CA VAL A 27 0.23 0.55 16.48
C VAL A 27 -0.99 1.39 16.86
N LYS A 28 -0.83 2.27 17.85
CA LYS A 28 -1.88 3.19 18.29
C LYS A 28 -1.39 4.62 18.10
N ILE A 29 -2.02 5.36 17.19
CA ILE A 29 -1.72 6.77 16.90
C ILE A 29 -2.95 7.58 17.28
N GLU A 30 -2.80 8.58 18.16
CA GLU A 30 -3.91 9.42 18.63
C GLU A 30 -5.15 8.64 19.08
N ASN A 31 -4.92 7.58 19.86
CA ASN A 31 -5.96 6.65 20.34
C ASN A 31 -6.68 5.82 19.25
N ARG A 32 -6.20 5.83 18.00
CA ARG A 32 -6.73 5.04 16.88
C ARG A 32 -5.82 3.85 16.55
N PRO A 33 -6.36 2.61 16.49
CA PRO A 33 -5.62 1.47 15.97
C PRO A 33 -5.21 1.74 14.52
N THR A 34 -3.92 1.73 14.26
CA THR A 34 -3.33 2.06 12.96
C THR A 34 -2.41 0.95 12.54
N LEU A 35 -2.58 0.45 11.32
CA LEU A 35 -1.65 -0.51 10.74
C LEU A 35 -0.48 0.26 10.13
N LYS A 36 0.70 0.16 10.75
CA LYS A 36 1.92 0.82 10.28
C LYS A 36 2.72 -0.15 9.42
N LEU A 37 3.13 0.34 8.24
CA LEU A 37 4.05 -0.39 7.38
C LEU A 37 5.50 -0.24 7.90
N PRO A 38 6.35 -1.27 7.78
CA PRO A 38 7.76 -1.19 8.13
C PRO A 38 8.45 -0.07 7.34
N ALA A 39 9.36 0.67 7.98
CA ALA A 39 10.04 1.82 7.35
C ALA A 39 10.83 1.43 6.09
N ASN A 40 11.33 0.20 6.04
CA ASN A 40 12.08 -0.39 4.93
C ASN A 40 11.22 -1.34 4.07
N SER A 41 9.90 -1.10 4.01
CA SER A 41 9.02 -1.92 3.16
C SER A 41 9.43 -1.81 1.69
N LEU A 42 9.63 -2.96 1.04
CA LEU A 42 10.03 -3.07 -0.37
C LEU A 42 9.14 -2.26 -1.31
N TYR A 43 7.89 -2.05 -0.93
CA TYR A 43 6.85 -1.42 -1.75
C TYR A 43 6.37 -0.07 -1.20
N LYS A 44 7.15 0.57 -0.32
CA LYS A 44 6.79 1.85 0.30
C LYS A 44 6.33 2.89 -0.73
N ASP A 45 7.10 3.07 -1.81
CA ASP A 45 6.80 4.06 -2.85
C ASP A 45 5.50 3.76 -3.59
N ALA A 46 5.19 2.47 -3.80
CA ALA A 46 3.96 2.04 -4.44
C ALA A 46 2.73 2.35 -3.56
N PHE A 47 2.84 2.18 -2.25
CA PHE A 47 1.78 2.56 -1.30
C PHE A 47 1.62 4.06 -1.18
N GLU A 48 2.72 4.82 -1.09
CA GLU A 48 2.67 6.28 -1.07
C GLU A 48 2.03 6.83 -2.35
N TYR A 49 2.37 6.26 -3.50
CA TYR A 49 1.71 6.58 -4.76
C TYR A 49 0.21 6.30 -4.70
N ALA A 50 -0.20 5.11 -4.23
CA ALA A 50 -1.60 4.74 -4.14
C ALA A 50 -2.39 5.68 -3.20
N ILE A 51 -1.86 5.98 -2.02
CA ILE A 51 -2.46 6.91 -1.06
C ILE A 51 -2.62 8.30 -1.67
N LYS A 52 -1.58 8.86 -2.32
CA LYS A 52 -1.67 10.16 -3.02
C LYS A 52 -2.72 10.15 -4.12
N ARG A 53 -2.89 9.03 -4.83
CA ARG A 53 -3.94 8.89 -5.87
C ARG A 53 -5.33 8.80 -5.26
N ILE A 54 -5.52 8.04 -4.18
CA ILE A 54 -6.79 7.91 -3.46
C ILE A 54 -7.22 9.26 -2.88
N ASP A 55 -6.29 10.02 -2.30
CA ASP A 55 -6.60 11.32 -1.70
C ASP A 55 -7.09 12.32 -2.75
N LYS A 56 -6.51 12.28 -3.97
CA LYS A 56 -7.01 13.04 -5.14
C LYS A 56 -8.37 12.59 -5.66
N LEU A 57 -8.84 11.39 -5.27
CA LEU A 57 -10.13 10.84 -5.68
C LEU A 57 -11.24 11.08 -4.65
N LYS A 58 -10.90 11.61 -3.46
CA LYS A 58 -11.93 12.05 -2.51
C LYS A 58 -12.66 13.24 -3.12
N ILE A 59 -13.91 12.99 -3.52
CA ILE A 59 -14.93 13.98 -3.90
C ILE A 59 -15.42 14.67 -2.64
#